data_AF-A0A7H4PKS2-F1
#
_entry.id   AF-A0A7H4PKS2-F1
#
_cell.length_a   1.000
_cell.length_b   1.000
_cell.length_c   1.000
_cell.angle_alpha   90.00
_cell.angle_beta   90.00
_cell.angle_gamma   90.00
#
_symmetry.space_group_name_H-M   'P 1'
#
loop_
_entity.id
_entity.type
_entity.pdbx_description
1 polymer ?
#
loop_
_entity_poly.entity_id
_entity_poly.type
_entity_poly.pdbx_seq_one_letter_code
_entity_poly.pdbx_strand_id
1 'polypeptide(L)' 'MRCFENDNIIHVNNKVDPADDIDVINTELALSDLDTCERAIHRVQKKAKGGDKDAKAELAALEKCLPHLENAGMLRSLKN' A
#
# COMPACT_ATOMS: atom_id res chain seq x y z
N MET A 1 -14.31 -1.27 11.16
CA MET A 1 -15.35 -0.32 10.72
C MET A 1 -16.46 -0.35 11.74
N ARG A 2 -16.76 0.80 12.36
CA ARG A 2 -17.70 0.89 13.48
C ARG A 2 -19.11 1.04 12.92
N CYS A 3 -19.84 -0.07 12.80
CA CYS A 3 -21.20 -0.09 12.24
C CYS A 3 -22.27 -0.03 13.35
N PHE A 4 -22.26 1.00 14.21
CA PHE A 4 -23.38 1.21 15.14
C PHE A 4 -23.65 2.69 15.41
N GLU A 5 -24.92 3.08 15.25
CA GLU A 5 -25.47 4.38 15.64
C GLU A 5 -25.78 4.34 17.15
N ASN A 6 -25.30 5.32 17.91
CA ASN A 6 -25.69 5.52 19.30
C ASN A 6 -26.04 7.00 19.49
N ASP A 7 -27.32 7.28 19.72
CA ASP A 7 -27.90 8.61 19.84
C ASP A 7 -27.36 9.44 21.03
N ASN A 8 -26.58 8.82 21.93
CA ASN A 8 -25.98 9.51 23.08
C ASN A 8 -24.58 10.10 22.81
N ILE A 9 -24.04 9.97 21.59
CA ILE A 9 -22.73 10.51 21.24
C ILE A 9 -22.92 11.63 20.21
N ILE A 10 -22.82 12.88 20.69
CA ILE A 10 -22.82 14.08 19.84
C ILE A 10 -21.66 13.96 18.86
N HIS A 11 -21.97 13.70 17.58
CA HIS A 11 -21.00 13.67 16.49
C HIS A 11 -20.58 15.11 16.17
N VAL A 12 -19.36 15.48 16.57
CA VAL A 12 -18.82 16.84 16.36
C VAL A 12 -18.60 17.14 14.87
N ASN A 13 -18.61 16.14 13.99
CA ASN A 13 -18.77 16.30 12.54
C ASN A 13 -19.96 15.46 12.07
N ASN A 14 -20.99 16.15 11.58
CA ASN A 14 -22.33 15.65 11.31
C ASN A 14 -22.44 14.76 10.06
N LYS A 15 -21.49 13.83 9.85
CA LYS A 15 -21.57 12.74 8.86
C LYS A 15 -20.45 11.73 9.10
N VAL A 16 -20.79 10.51 9.49
CA VAL A 16 -19.88 9.36 9.32
C VAL A 16 -20.02 8.95 7.85
N ASP A 17 -18.95 9.03 7.07
CA ASP A 17 -18.90 8.44 5.73
C ASP A 17 -17.91 7.27 5.74
N PRO A 18 -18.40 6.05 5.99
CA PRO A 18 -17.52 4.91 6.10
C PRO A 18 -16.80 4.55 4.78
N ALA A 19 -17.26 5.06 3.63
CA ALA A 19 -16.57 4.87 2.36
C ALA A 19 -15.32 5.75 2.29
N ASP A 20 -15.45 7.03 2.68
CA ASP A 20 -14.32 7.96 2.75
C ASP A 20 -13.24 7.45 3.73
N ASP A 21 -13.65 6.92 4.88
CA ASP A 21 -12.72 6.33 5.86
C ASP A 21 -11.92 5.15 5.25
N ILE A 22 -12.56 4.31 4.43
CA ILE A 22 -11.91 3.17 3.77
C ILE A 22 -10.90 3.66 2.74
N ASP A 23 -11.23 4.69 1.97
CA ASP A 23 -10.35 5.23 0.94
C ASP A 23 -9.13 5.93 1.55
N VAL A 24 -9.31 6.66 2.66
CA VAL A 24 -8.20 7.22 3.44
C VAL A 24 -7.28 6.11 3.94
N ILE A 25 -7.83 5.08 4.58
CA ILE A 25 -7.04 3.94 5.08
C ILE A 25 -6.29 3.23 3.95
N ASN A 26 -6.95 2.95 2.83
CA ASN A 26 -6.31 2.29 1.69
C ASN A 26 -5.17 3.13 1.12
N THR A 27 -5.35 4.45 1.04
CA THR A 27 -4.33 5.36 0.55
C THR A 27 -3.12 5.38 1.50
N GLU A 28 -3.34 5.47 2.81
CA GLU A 28 -2.27 5.42 3.81
C GLU A 28 -1.48 4.10 3.75
N LEU A 29 -2.18 2.97 3.60
CA LEU A 29 -1.56 1.66 3.45
C LEU A 29 -0.74 1.57 2.15
N ALA A 30 -1.29 2.03 1.03
CA ALA A 30 -0.60 2.01 -0.26
C ALA A 30 0.68 2.88 -0.23
N LEU A 31 0.63 4.04 0.44
CA LEU A 31 1.81 4.91 0.61
C LEU A 31 2.88 4.27 1.51
N SER A 32 2.47 3.59 2.58
CA SER A 32 3.39 2.84 3.45
C SER A 32 4.05 1.67 2.70
N ASP A 33 3.29 0.95 1.89
CA ASP A 33 3.80 -0.12 1.04
C ASP A 33 4.74 0.43 -0.05
N LEU A 34 4.46 1.61 -0.61
CA LEU A 34 5.32 2.30 -1.58
C LEU A 34 6.71 2.59 -1.00
N ASP A 35 6.81 3.27 0.15
CA ASP A 35 8.11 3.55 0.80
C ASP A 35 8.86 2.24 1.12
N THR A 36 8.13 1.21 1.56
CA THR A 36 8.72 -0.11 1.82
C THR A 36 9.28 -0.75 0.55
N CYS A 37 8.54 -0.68 -0.56
CA CYS A 37 8.92 -1.21 -1.86
C CYS A 37 10.16 -0.49 -2.42
N GLU A 38 10.19 0.84 -2.39
CA GLU A 38 11.34 1.63 -2.85
C GLU A 38 12.61 1.32 -2.05
N ARG A 39 12.50 1.23 -0.72
CA ARG A 39 13.63 0.83 0.14
C ARG A 39 14.10 -0.58 -0.18
N ALA A 40 13.19 -1.52 -0.44
CA ALA A 40 13.53 -2.88 -0.82
C ALA A 40 14.29 -2.93 -2.15
N ILE A 41 13.79 -2.23 -3.17
CA ILE A 41 14.45 -2.07 -4.48
C ILE A 41 15.88 -1.57 -4.28
N HIS A 42 16.07 -0.47 -3.55
CA HIS A 42 17.39 0.11 -3.33
C HIS A 42 18.37 -0.89 -2.66
N ARG A 43 17.89 -1.68 -1.69
CA ARG A 43 18.72 -2.69 -1.00
C ARG A 43 19.10 -3.86 -1.92
N VAL A 44 18.14 -4.39 -2.69
CA VAL A 44 18.35 -5.61 -3.48
C VAL A 44 19.05 -5.35 -4.81
N GLN A 45 18.92 -4.13 -5.36
CA GLN A 45 19.45 -3.78 -6.68
C GLN A 45 20.95 -4.04 -6.84
N LYS A 46 21.76 -3.77 -5.80
CA LYS A 46 23.20 -4.03 -5.84
C LYS A 46 23.52 -5.54 -5.94
N LYS A 47 22.79 -6.38 -5.18
CA LYS A 47 22.96 -7.84 -5.21
C LYS A 47 22.52 -8.42 -6.55
N ALA A 48 21.38 -7.95 -7.08
CA ALA A 48 20.87 -8.35 -8.39
C ALA A 48 21.86 -8.01 -9.52
N LYS A 49 22.43 -6.79 -9.50
CA LYS A 49 23.50 -6.38 -10.43
C LYS A 49 24.76 -7.25 -10.30
N GLY A 50 25.07 -7.72 -9.09
CA GLY A 50 26.15 -8.66 -8.79
C GLY A 50 25.92 -10.10 -9.28
N GLY A 51 24.75 -10.41 -9.87
CA GLY A 51 24.48 -11.70 -10.48
C GLY A 51 23.72 -12.69 -9.59
N ASP A 52 23.37 -12.30 -8.37
CA ASP A 52 22.56 -13.11 -7.46
C ASP A 52 21.17 -13.38 -8.07
N LYS A 53 20.81 -14.67 -8.20
CA LYS A 53 19.58 -15.10 -8.89
C LYS A 53 18.33 -14.80 -8.08
N ASP A 54 18.40 -14.95 -6.76
CA ASP A 54 17.25 -14.71 -5.87
C ASP A 54 16.99 -13.21 -5.79
N ALA A 55 18.05 -12.41 -5.69
CA ALA A 55 17.95 -10.95 -5.72
C ALA A 55 17.38 -10.42 -7.05
N LYS A 56 17.69 -11.07 -8.19
CA LYS A 56 17.09 -10.73 -9.48
C LYS A 56 15.60 -11.04 -9.53
N ALA A 57 15.18 -12.19 -9.00
CA ALA A 57 13.78 -12.57 -8.94
C ALA A 57 12.99 -11.62 -8.02
N GLU A 58 13.54 -11.29 -6.85
CA GLU A 58 12.96 -10.32 -5.92
C GLU A 58 12.85 -8.93 -6.55
N LEU A 59 13.94 -8.43 -7.17
CA LEU A 59 13.93 -7.14 -7.84
C LEU A 59 12.86 -7.06 -8.94
N ALA A 60 12.74 -8.11 -9.76
CA ALA A 60 11.73 -8.17 -10.83
C ALA A 60 10.29 -8.17 -10.28
N ALA A 61 10.05 -8.78 -9.11
CA ALA A 61 8.75 -8.71 -8.46
C ALA A 61 8.46 -7.31 -7.89
N LEU A 62 9.44 -6.69 -7.22
CA LEU A 62 9.31 -5.34 -6.68
C LEU A 62 9.09 -4.28 -7.77
N GLU A 63 9.78 -4.41 -8.91
CA GLU A 63 9.62 -3.53 -10.07
C GLU A 63 8.21 -3.65 -10.71
N LYS A 64 7.53 -4.79 -10.55
CA LYS A 64 6.10 -4.92 -10.93
C LYS A 64 5.16 -4.27 -9.93
N CYS A 65 5.48 -4.33 -8.63
CA CYS A 65 4.68 -3.74 -7.56
C CYS A 65 4.71 -2.21 -7.57
N LEU A 66 5.89 -1.62 -7.85
CA LEU A 66 6.14 -0.19 -7.78
C LEU A 66 5.10 0.68 -8.53
N PRO A 67 4.84 0.49 -9.84
CA PRO A 67 3.89 1.34 -10.56
C PRO A 67 2.44 1.20 -10.07
N HIS A 68 2.08 0.07 -9.46
CA HIS A 68 0.75 -0.11 -8.88
C HIS A 68 0.61 0.70 -7.59
N LEU A 69 1.64 0.69 -6.75
CA LEU A 69 1.70 1.45 -5.50
C LEU A 69 1.79 2.96 -5.73
N GLU A 70 2.51 3.42 -6.77
CA GLU A 70 2.57 4.84 -7.16
C GLU A 70 1.20 5.43 -7.50
N ASN A 71 0.25 4.59 -7.93
CA ASN A 71 -1.14 4.97 -8.21
C ASN A 71 -2.08 4.73 -7.01
N ALA A 72 -1.54 4.64 -5.79
CA ALA A 72 -2.27 4.27 -4.58
C ALA A 72 -3.04 2.93 -4.68
N GLY A 73 -2.55 2.01 -5.54
CA GLY A 73 -3.14 0.71 -5.75
C GLY A 73 -2.76 -0.29 -4.66
N MET A 74 -3.75 -0.99 -4.10
CA MET A 74 -3.52 -2.04 -3.12
C MET A 74 -2.85 -3.27 -3.77
N LEU A 75 -1.73 -3.77 -3.25
CA LEU A 75 -1.03 -4.91 -3.86
C LEU A 75 -1.89 -6.17 -4.06
N ARG A 76 -2.89 -6.39 -3.19
CA ARG A 76 -3.87 -7.48 -3.34
C ARG A 76 -4.67 -7.44 -4.64
N SER A 77 -4.72 -6.31 -5.34
CA SER A 77 -5.40 -6.14 -6.64
C SER A 77 -4.44 -6.13 -7.84
N LEU A 78 -3.13 -6.30 -7.61
CA LEU A 78 -2.14 -6.39 -8.67
C LEU A 78 -2.43 -7.61 -9.56
N LYS A 79 -2.48 -7.41 -10.88
CA LYS A 79 -2.68 -8.49 -11.85
C LYS A 79 -1.32 -9.08 -12.26
N ASN A 80 -1.27 -10.41 -12.38
CA ASN A 80 -0.07 -11.17 -12.75
C ASN A 80 0.35 -11.01 -14.21
#